data_AF-A0A8A3S459-F1
#
_entry.id   AF-A0A8A3S459-F1
#
_cell.length_a   1.000
_cell.length_b   1.000
_cell.length_c   1.000
_cell.angle_alpha   90.00
_cell.angle_beta   90.00
_cell.angle_gamma   90.00
#
_symmetry.space_group_name_H-M   'P 1'
#
loop_
_entity.id
_entity.type
_entity.pdbx_description
1 polymer ?
#
loop_
_entity_poly.entity_id
_entity_poly.type
_entity_poly.pdbx_seq_one_letter_code
_entity_poly.pdbx_strand_id
1 'polypeptide(L)'
;MHRLITLLVQVSRALSYVLVFSLGIPILLDLVLGLQGAPLLGLVTSSLIFQAAAAAVGVSLGLHPALILLVMTSFALGMVLAIFQICDTSSEQSERVNRWIQGIGEKAKKITILDKYGVYSLIFISWIPGLGLYACPVIAWIFGWERKFSVLFILVGWFLASLAVLLTSLGFVSIFL
;
A
#
# COMPACT_ATOMS: atom_id res chain seq x y z
N MET A 1 30.97 -8.42 4.15
CA MET A 1 30.40 -8.15 5.48
C MET A 1 29.65 -6.82 5.54
N HIS A 2 30.24 -5.69 5.11
CA HIS A 2 29.59 -4.36 5.14
C HIS A 2 28.22 -4.31 4.41
N ARG A 3 28.13 -4.84 3.17
CA ARG A 3 26.86 -4.91 2.40
C ARG A 3 25.74 -5.70 3.08
N LEU A 4 26.08 -6.74 3.85
CA LEU A 4 25.11 -7.59 4.55
C LEU A 4 24.48 -6.87 5.74
N ILE A 5 25.27 -6.05 6.44
CA ILE A 5 24.81 -5.22 7.56
C ILE A 5 23.89 -4.10 7.06
N THR A 6 24.23 -3.46 5.94
CA THR A 6 23.37 -2.42 5.33
C THR A 6 22.03 -2.97 4.89
N LEU A 7 22.03 -4.15 4.24
CA LEU A 7 20.80 -4.86 3.86
C LEU A 7 19.93 -5.22 5.08
N LEU A 8 20.53 -5.71 6.17
CA LEU A 8 19.81 -6.05 7.40
C LEU A 8 19.14 -4.82 8.04
N VAL A 9 19.84 -3.68 8.11
CA VAL A 9 19.30 -2.43 8.66
C VAL A 9 18.19 -1.86 7.77
N GLN A 10 18.26 -2.05 6.47
CA GLN A 10 17.26 -1.53 5.54
C GLN A 10 16.02 -2.42 5.47
N VAL A 11 16.20 -3.75 5.48
CA VAL A 11 15.09 -4.70 5.65
C VAL A 11 14.42 -4.46 6.99
N SER A 12 15.16 -4.24 8.08
CA SER A 12 14.55 -3.95 9.39
C SER A 12 13.77 -2.63 9.38
N ARG A 13 14.22 -1.62 8.62
CA ARG A 13 13.51 -0.34 8.48
C ARG A 13 12.26 -0.42 7.59
N ALA A 14 12.31 -1.20 6.51
CA ALA A 14 11.12 -1.49 5.71
C ALA A 14 10.11 -2.32 6.52
N LEU A 15 10.61 -3.33 7.24
CA LEU A 15 9.82 -4.16 8.14
C LEU A 15 9.21 -3.33 9.28
N SER A 16 9.93 -2.33 9.81
CA SER A 16 9.38 -1.47 10.87
C SER A 16 8.23 -0.62 10.36
N TYR A 17 8.25 -0.11 9.12
CA TYR A 17 7.09 0.58 8.55
C TYR A 17 5.88 -0.36 8.43
N VAL A 18 6.08 -1.58 7.93
CA VAL A 18 4.99 -2.58 7.86
C VAL A 18 4.49 -2.92 9.26
N LEU A 19 5.37 -3.22 10.21
CA LEU A 19 4.97 -3.59 11.57
C LEU A 19 4.27 -2.43 12.30
N VAL A 20 4.77 -1.21 12.21
CA VAL A 20 4.20 -0.06 12.91
C VAL A 20 2.85 0.36 12.31
N PHE A 21 2.75 0.46 10.98
CA PHE A 21 1.51 0.94 10.35
C PHE A 21 0.50 -0.19 10.11
N SER A 22 0.94 -1.40 9.77
CA SER A 22 0.02 -2.53 9.51
C SER A 22 -0.37 -3.33 10.75
N LEU A 23 0.42 -3.30 11.84
CA LEU A 23 0.07 -3.98 13.09
C LEU A 23 -0.07 -3.01 14.27
N GLY A 24 0.80 -2.00 14.37
CA GLY A 24 0.76 -1.05 15.48
C GLY A 24 -0.57 -0.29 15.56
N ILE A 25 -1.09 0.22 14.44
CA ILE A 25 -2.39 0.93 14.42
C ILE A 25 -3.56 -0.01 14.74
N PRO A 26 -3.69 -1.20 14.11
CA PRO A 26 -4.72 -2.17 14.50
C PRO A 26 -4.67 -2.60 15.96
N ILE A 27 -3.47 -2.82 16.53
CA ILE A 27 -3.30 -3.21 17.94
C ILE A 27 -3.65 -2.06 18.89
N LEU A 28 -3.27 -0.82 18.56
CA LEU A 28 -3.67 0.35 19.35
C LEU A 28 -5.19 0.55 19.34
N LEU A 29 -5.84 0.32 18.20
CA LEU A 29 -7.30 0.35 18.10
C LEU A 29 -7.95 -0.76 18.91
N ASP A 30 -7.40 -1.97 18.88
CA ASP A 30 -7.85 -3.09 19.71
C ASP A 30 -7.78 -2.74 21.21
N LEU A 31 -6.67 -2.14 21.64
CA LEU A 31 -6.42 -1.74 23.02
C LEU A 31 -7.35 -0.61 23.50
N VAL A 32 -7.61 0.38 22.64
CA VAL A 32 -8.44 1.56 22.98
C VAL A 32 -9.93 1.24 22.91
N LEU A 33 -10.35 0.41 21.95
CA LEU A 33 -11.76 0.11 21.69
C LEU A 33 -12.21 -1.21 22.35
N GLY A 34 -11.30 -1.97 22.96
CA GLY A 34 -11.60 -3.24 23.62
C GLY A 34 -12.12 -4.31 22.65
N LEU A 35 -11.61 -4.30 21.42
CA LEU A 35 -12.08 -5.19 20.36
C LEU A 35 -11.52 -6.62 20.54
N GLN A 36 -12.07 -7.55 19.76
CA GLN A 36 -11.53 -8.90 19.68
C GLN A 36 -10.37 -8.87 18.67
N GLY A 37 -9.13 -8.97 19.15
CA GLY A 37 -7.94 -8.86 18.30
C GLY A 37 -7.81 -9.91 17.17
N ALA A 38 -8.52 -11.05 17.27
CA ALA A 38 -8.48 -12.11 16.26
C ALA A 38 -9.08 -11.67 14.90
N PRO A 39 -10.30 -11.09 14.83
CA PRO A 39 -10.84 -10.44 13.64
C PRO A 39 -9.91 -9.39 12.99
N LEU A 40 -9.23 -8.57 13.79
CA LEU A 40 -8.30 -7.54 13.28
C LEU A 40 -7.08 -8.15 12.60
N LEU A 41 -6.47 -9.17 13.22
CA LEU A 41 -5.36 -9.91 12.60
C LEU A 41 -5.80 -10.67 11.35
N GLY A 42 -7.03 -11.21 11.35
CA GLY A 42 -7.64 -11.83 10.17
C GLY A 42 -7.79 -10.83 9.00
N LEU A 43 -8.17 -9.59 9.30
CA LEU A 43 -8.26 -8.53 8.28
C LEU A 43 -6.87 -8.14 7.74
N VAL A 44 -5.85 -8.01 8.59
CA VAL A 44 -4.49 -7.67 8.14
C VAL A 44 -3.89 -8.77 7.28
N THR A 45 -4.02 -10.03 7.71
CA THR A 45 -3.49 -11.18 6.95
C THR A 45 -4.21 -11.38 5.64
N SER A 46 -5.54 -11.24 5.61
CA SER A 46 -6.31 -11.27 4.36
C SER A 46 -5.97 -10.10 3.43
N SER A 47 -5.65 -8.92 3.95
CA SER A 47 -5.22 -7.76 3.14
C SER A 47 -3.93 -8.00 2.36
N LEU A 48 -3.02 -8.85 2.87
CA LEU A 48 -1.81 -9.24 2.12
C LEU A 48 -2.15 -10.07 0.87
N ILE A 49 -3.16 -10.94 0.97
CA ILE A 49 -3.53 -11.91 -0.07
C ILE A 49 -4.54 -11.30 -1.04
N PHE A 50 -5.65 -10.79 -0.50
CA PHE A 50 -6.81 -10.33 -1.26
C PHE A 50 -6.78 -8.84 -1.58
N GLN A 51 -5.83 -8.09 -1.03
CA GLN A 51 -5.69 -6.66 -1.27
C GLN A 51 -7.00 -5.90 -0.92
N ALA A 52 -7.46 -4.99 -1.79
CA ALA A 52 -8.72 -4.27 -1.60
C ALA A 52 -9.94 -5.20 -1.42
N ALA A 53 -9.89 -6.44 -1.92
CA ALA A 53 -10.96 -7.42 -1.73
C ALA A 53 -11.05 -7.94 -0.28
N ALA A 54 -10.01 -7.75 0.54
CA ALA A 54 -10.06 -8.09 1.97
C ALA A 54 -11.11 -7.28 2.75
N ALA A 55 -11.63 -6.19 2.20
CA ALA A 55 -12.75 -5.47 2.78
C ALA A 55 -13.98 -6.38 2.99
N ALA A 56 -14.22 -7.31 2.04
CA ALA A 56 -15.29 -8.30 2.15
C ALA A 56 -15.05 -9.27 3.32
N VAL A 57 -13.79 -9.68 3.51
CA VAL A 57 -13.39 -10.53 4.64
C VAL A 57 -13.64 -9.81 5.97
N GLY A 58 -13.30 -8.52 6.06
CA GLY A 58 -13.59 -7.69 7.24
C GLY A 58 -15.09 -7.68 7.60
N VAL A 59 -15.96 -7.58 6.59
CA VAL A 59 -17.42 -7.65 6.79
C VAL A 59 -17.83 -9.03 7.29
N SER A 60 -17.29 -10.11 6.70
CA SER A 60 -17.59 -11.49 7.14
C SER A 60 -17.13 -11.78 8.58
N LEU A 61 -16.12 -11.05 9.07
CA LEU A 61 -15.64 -11.11 10.45
C LEU A 61 -16.46 -10.25 11.42
N GLY A 62 -17.53 -9.60 10.95
CA GLY A 62 -18.42 -8.77 11.76
C GLY A 62 -17.81 -7.42 12.16
N LEU A 63 -16.75 -6.97 11.48
CA LEU A 63 -16.09 -5.70 11.79
C LEU A 63 -16.91 -4.50 11.30
N HIS A 64 -16.86 -3.40 12.07
CA HIS A 64 -17.51 -2.17 11.68
C HIS A 64 -16.90 -1.60 10.37
N PRO A 65 -17.70 -1.16 9.38
CA PRO A 65 -17.22 -0.67 8.08
C PRO A 65 -16.11 0.39 8.16
N ALA A 66 -16.26 1.36 9.08
CA ALA A 66 -15.26 2.40 9.29
C ALA A 66 -13.92 1.84 9.81
N LEU A 67 -13.97 0.81 10.67
CA LEU A 67 -12.77 0.15 11.20
C LEU A 67 -12.05 -0.62 10.09
N ILE A 68 -12.80 -1.31 9.21
CA ILE A 68 -12.24 -2.04 8.07
C ILE A 68 -11.44 -1.09 7.18
N LEU A 69 -12.04 0.04 6.78
CA LEU A 69 -11.38 1.04 5.93
C LEU A 69 -10.16 1.63 6.60
N LEU A 70 -10.23 1.95 7.90
CA LEU A 70 -9.11 2.52 8.64
C LEU A 70 -7.94 1.53 8.66
N VAL A 71 -8.18 0.28 9.05
CA VAL A 71 -7.15 -0.77 9.10
C VAL A 71 -6.55 -1.02 7.72
N MET A 72 -7.37 -1.14 6.67
CA MET A 72 -6.88 -1.37 5.31
C MET A 72 -6.09 -0.18 4.75
N THR A 73 -6.48 1.05 5.09
CA THR A 73 -5.75 2.25 4.66
C THR A 73 -4.43 2.39 5.40
N SER A 74 -4.42 2.07 6.70
CA SER A 74 -3.21 2.03 7.52
C SER A 74 -2.22 0.98 7.00
N PHE A 75 -2.73 -0.21 6.70
CA PHE A 75 -1.97 -1.28 6.05
C PHE A 75 -1.36 -0.81 4.72
N ALA A 76 -2.16 -0.17 3.87
CA ALA A 76 -1.70 0.35 2.59
C ALA A 76 -0.58 1.38 2.76
N LEU A 77 -0.71 2.31 3.71
CA LEU A 77 0.32 3.30 4.01
C LEU A 77 1.64 2.61 4.41
N GLY A 78 1.59 1.62 5.31
CA GLY A 78 2.76 0.85 5.71
C GLY A 78 3.45 0.17 4.52
N MET A 79 2.67 -0.49 3.66
CA MET A 79 3.19 -1.17 2.47
C MET A 79 3.81 -0.20 1.46
N VAL A 80 3.12 0.89 1.14
CA VAL A 80 3.60 1.89 0.17
C VAL A 80 4.93 2.49 0.65
N LEU A 81 5.02 2.88 1.93
CA LEU A 81 6.26 3.43 2.49
C LEU A 81 7.40 2.41 2.50
N ALA A 82 7.11 1.15 2.83
CA ALA A 82 8.09 0.08 2.82
C ALA A 82 8.63 -0.18 1.41
N ILE A 83 7.76 -0.20 0.39
CA ILE A 83 8.19 -0.40 -1.01
C ILE A 83 9.06 0.76 -1.47
N PHE A 84 8.67 2.01 -1.22
CA PHE A 84 9.54 3.15 -1.54
C PHE A 84 10.92 3.04 -0.87
N GLN A 85 10.97 2.62 0.40
CA GLN A 85 12.23 2.42 1.12
C GLN A 85 13.11 1.33 0.48
N ILE A 86 12.51 0.23 0.01
CA ILE A 86 13.20 -0.86 -0.69
C ILE A 86 13.72 -0.37 -2.05
N CYS A 87 12.92 0.40 -2.77
CA CYS A 87 13.31 0.97 -4.06
C CYS A 87 14.49 1.93 -3.90
N ASP A 88 14.39 2.92 -2.99
CA ASP A 88 15.47 3.88 -2.69
C ASP A 88 16.78 3.15 -2.38
N THR A 89 16.70 2.15 -1.48
CA THR A 89 17.83 1.28 -1.13
C THR A 89 18.44 0.58 -2.34
N SER A 90 17.60 0.06 -3.24
CA SER A 90 18.05 -0.68 -4.42
C SER A 90 18.82 0.22 -5.40
N SER A 91 18.44 1.49 -5.50
CA SER A 91 19.20 2.47 -6.31
C SER A 91 20.53 2.89 -5.68
N GLU A 92 20.57 3.05 -4.36
CA GLU A 92 21.81 3.42 -3.64
C GLU A 92 22.87 2.31 -3.71
N GLN A 93 22.43 1.05 -3.66
CA GLN A 93 23.34 -0.08 -3.64
C GLN A 93 23.86 -0.51 -5.02
N SER A 94 23.20 -0.10 -6.10
CA SER A 94 23.53 -0.57 -7.45
C SER A 94 23.53 0.57 -8.45
N GLU A 95 24.74 0.98 -8.86
CA GLU A 95 24.92 1.96 -9.94
C GLU A 95 24.22 1.55 -11.24
N ARG A 96 24.13 0.24 -11.51
CA ARG A 96 23.46 -0.27 -12.72
C ARG A 96 21.96 -0.02 -12.65
N VAL A 97 21.35 -0.28 -11.50
CA VAL A 97 19.93 -0.02 -11.26
C VAL A 97 19.68 1.49 -11.31
N ASN A 98 20.49 2.29 -10.61
CA ASN A 98 20.39 3.74 -10.62
C ASN A 98 20.49 4.34 -12.04
N ARG A 99 21.51 3.95 -12.83
CA ARG A 99 21.65 4.40 -14.23
C ARG A 99 20.48 3.97 -15.11
N TRP A 100 19.95 2.76 -14.91
CA TRP A 100 18.80 2.28 -15.67
C TRP A 100 17.54 3.09 -15.35
N ILE A 101 17.29 3.38 -14.07
CA ILE A 101 16.15 4.18 -13.63
C ILE A 101 16.28 5.62 -14.12
N GLN A 102 17.46 6.23 -13.99
CA GLN A 102 17.71 7.57 -14.54
C GLN A 102 17.43 7.60 -16.04
N GLY A 103 17.86 6.59 -16.78
CA GLY A 103 17.58 6.47 -18.22
C GLY A 103 16.09 6.32 -18.55
N ILE A 104 15.31 5.62 -17.71
CA ILE A 104 13.85 5.52 -17.88
C ILE A 104 13.16 6.83 -17.50
N GLY A 105 13.52 7.41 -16.35
CA GLY A 105 12.97 8.66 -15.86
C GLY A 105 13.23 9.83 -16.83
N GLU A 106 14.43 9.93 -17.40
CA GLU A 106 14.76 10.94 -18.42
C GLU A 106 13.94 10.77 -19.70
N LYS A 107 13.73 9.52 -20.16
CA LYS A 107 12.88 9.25 -21.32
C LYS A 107 11.42 9.55 -21.03
N ALA A 108 10.96 9.28 -19.81
CA ALA A 108 9.60 9.56 -19.38
C ALA A 108 9.34 11.06 -19.22
N LYS A 109 10.30 11.83 -18.71
CA LYS A 109 10.21 13.30 -18.60
C LYS A 109 10.09 13.99 -19.95
N LYS A 110 10.62 13.40 -21.03
CA LYS A 110 10.40 13.88 -22.40
C LYS A 110 8.94 13.78 -22.84
N ILE A 111 8.13 12.96 -22.16
CA ILE A 111 6.69 12.82 -22.39
C ILE A 111 5.95 13.73 -21.39
N THR A 112 5.66 14.97 -21.81
CA THR A 112 5.04 16.00 -20.94
C THR A 112 3.73 15.56 -20.28
N ILE A 113 2.96 14.69 -20.95
CA ILE A 113 1.70 14.13 -20.41
C ILE A 113 1.99 13.21 -19.21
N LEU A 114 3.03 12.38 -19.30
CA LEU A 114 3.38 11.41 -18.26
C LEU A 114 4.04 12.10 -17.06
N ASP A 115 4.78 13.17 -17.29
CA ASP A 115 5.39 13.98 -16.24
C ASP A 115 4.33 14.77 -15.44
N LYS A 116 3.35 15.39 -16.13
CA LYS A 116 2.35 16.24 -15.50
C LYS A 116 1.13 15.48 -14.94
N TYR A 117 0.68 14.44 -15.65
CA TYR A 117 -0.56 13.71 -15.30
C TYR A 117 -0.31 12.28 -14.80
N GLY A 118 0.91 11.76 -14.92
CA GLY A 118 1.22 10.39 -14.55
C GLY A 118 0.88 10.06 -13.10
N VAL A 119 1.10 10.99 -12.17
CA VAL A 119 0.82 10.76 -10.75
C VAL A 119 -0.67 10.52 -10.47
N TYR A 120 -1.59 11.16 -11.21
CA TYR A 120 -3.03 10.94 -11.06
C TYR A 120 -3.46 9.56 -11.57
N SER A 121 -2.73 9.00 -12.53
CA SER A 121 -3.02 7.65 -13.03
C SER A 121 -2.86 6.58 -11.94
N LEU A 122 -2.08 6.85 -10.88
CA LEU A 122 -1.94 5.96 -9.72
C LEU A 122 -3.28 5.70 -9.03
N ILE A 123 -4.21 6.65 -9.06
CA ILE A 123 -5.56 6.43 -8.51
C ILE A 123 -6.21 5.25 -9.23
N PHE A 124 -6.16 5.24 -10.58
CA PHE A 124 -6.79 4.20 -11.39
C PHE A 124 -6.02 2.89 -11.38
N ILE A 125 -4.68 2.93 -11.44
CA ILE A 125 -3.84 1.74 -11.39
C ILE A 125 -4.01 1.00 -10.06
N SER A 126 -4.29 1.73 -8.96
CA SER A 126 -4.55 1.16 -7.64
C SER A 126 -5.76 0.22 -7.60
N TRP A 127 -6.67 0.30 -8.57
CA TRP A 127 -7.85 -0.57 -8.66
C TRP A 127 -7.53 -1.92 -9.30
N ILE A 128 -6.39 -2.07 -9.95
CA ILE A 128 -6.03 -3.33 -10.63
C ILE A 128 -5.68 -4.37 -9.57
N PRO A 129 -6.45 -5.48 -9.46
CA PRO A 129 -6.15 -6.54 -8.49
C PRO A 129 -4.75 -7.10 -8.72
N GLY A 130 -3.99 -7.34 -7.66
CA GLY A 130 -2.64 -7.87 -7.76
C GLY A 130 -1.57 -6.79 -7.93
N LEU A 131 -1.85 -5.73 -8.69
CA LEU A 131 -0.86 -4.70 -9.03
C LEU A 131 -1.01 -3.41 -8.22
N GLY A 132 -2.23 -3.03 -7.83
CA GLY A 132 -2.51 -1.70 -7.30
C GLY A 132 -1.61 -1.27 -6.15
N LEU A 133 -1.60 -2.02 -5.04
CA LEU A 133 -0.81 -1.65 -3.86
C LEU A 133 0.70 -1.75 -4.07
N TYR A 134 1.12 -2.80 -4.78
CA TYR A 134 2.52 -3.21 -4.83
C TYR A 134 3.28 -2.58 -6.00
N ALA A 135 2.64 -2.46 -7.16
CA ALA A 135 3.27 -1.92 -8.37
C ALA A 135 3.23 -0.39 -8.41
N CYS A 136 2.18 0.26 -7.90
CA CYS A 136 2.07 1.72 -7.95
C CYS A 136 3.25 2.47 -7.32
N PRO A 137 3.76 2.11 -6.13
CA PRO A 137 4.92 2.78 -5.55
C PRO A 137 6.19 2.59 -6.39
N VAL A 138 6.37 1.39 -6.96
CA VAL A 138 7.51 1.07 -7.85
C VAL A 138 7.43 1.90 -9.13
N ILE A 139 6.25 1.99 -9.75
CA ILE A 139 5.98 2.78 -10.94
C ILE A 139 6.28 4.26 -10.66
N ALA A 140 5.69 4.79 -9.59
CA ALA A 140 5.90 6.17 -9.16
C ALA A 140 7.38 6.49 -8.94
N TRP A 141 8.10 5.55 -8.35
CA TRP A 141 9.53 5.66 -8.10
C TRP A 141 10.36 5.60 -9.39
N ILE A 142 10.08 4.67 -10.31
CA ILE A 142 10.76 4.55 -11.61
C ILE A 142 10.59 5.84 -12.43
N PHE A 143 9.39 6.42 -12.41
CA PHE A 143 9.09 7.66 -13.13
C PHE A 143 9.58 8.92 -12.41
N GLY A 144 10.12 8.79 -11.19
CA GLY A 144 10.63 9.91 -10.41
C GLY A 144 9.54 10.91 -10.00
N TRP A 145 8.30 10.45 -9.85
CA TRP A 145 7.19 11.28 -9.39
C TRP A 145 7.38 11.68 -7.92
N GLU A 146 6.81 12.82 -7.54
CA GLU A 146 6.94 13.32 -6.18
C GLU A 146 6.27 12.36 -5.18
N ARG A 147 7.09 11.77 -4.31
CA ARG A 147 6.70 10.72 -3.35
C ARG A 147 5.47 11.08 -2.51
N LYS A 148 5.35 12.32 -2.05
CA LYS A 148 4.21 12.77 -1.22
C LYS A 148 2.89 12.64 -1.99
N PHE A 149 2.87 13.15 -3.21
CA PHE A 149 1.70 13.06 -4.09
C PHE A 149 1.45 11.62 -4.51
N SER A 150 2.48 10.85 -4.84
CA SER A 150 2.32 9.43 -5.20
C SER A 150 1.70 8.62 -4.06
N VAL A 151 2.19 8.76 -2.84
CA VAL A 151 1.62 8.09 -1.66
C VAL A 151 0.15 8.50 -1.49
N LEU A 152 -0.15 9.80 -1.55
CA LEU A 152 -1.51 10.30 -1.41
C LEU A 152 -2.45 9.69 -2.46
N PHE A 153 -2.09 9.73 -3.74
CA PHE A 153 -2.95 9.23 -4.82
C PHE A 153 -3.12 7.70 -4.79
N ILE A 154 -2.08 6.96 -4.38
CA ILE A 154 -2.20 5.51 -4.17
C ILE A 154 -3.16 5.23 -3.02
N LEU A 155 -3.04 5.94 -1.90
CA LEU A 155 -3.93 5.76 -0.76
C LEU A 155 -5.38 6.14 -1.08
N VAL A 156 -5.59 7.22 -1.83
CA VAL A 156 -6.93 7.61 -2.31
C VAL A 156 -7.49 6.54 -3.23
N GLY A 157 -6.72 6.07 -4.22
CA GLY A 157 -7.15 5.00 -5.12
C GLY A 157 -7.48 3.71 -4.36
N TRP A 158 -6.63 3.31 -3.42
CA TRP A 158 -6.82 2.15 -2.57
C TRP A 158 -8.05 2.27 -1.66
N PHE A 159 -8.23 3.43 -1.02
CA PHE A 159 -9.38 3.71 -0.17
C PHE A 159 -10.67 3.60 -0.98
N LEU A 160 -10.72 4.20 -2.17
CA LEU A 160 -11.89 4.13 -3.04
C LEU A 160 -12.17 2.71 -3.51
N ALA A 161 -11.14 1.94 -3.90
CA ALA A 161 -11.30 0.54 -4.29
C ALA A 161 -11.83 -0.32 -3.12
N SER A 162 -11.26 -0.13 -1.92
CA SER A 162 -11.70 -0.84 -0.71
C SER A 162 -13.12 -0.46 -0.30
N LEU A 163 -13.48 0.82 -0.42
CA LEU A 163 -14.83 1.33 -0.18
C LEU A 163 -15.83 0.74 -1.17
N ALA A 164 -15.49 0.65 -2.45
CA ALA A 164 -16.35 0.05 -3.47
C ALA A 164 -16.64 -1.43 -3.16
N VAL A 165 -15.60 -2.20 -2.79
CA VAL A 165 -15.78 -3.59 -2.33
C VAL A 165 -16.63 -3.64 -1.08
N LEU A 166 -16.36 -2.79 -0.08
CA LEU A 166 -17.09 -2.75 1.17
C LEU A 166 -18.59 -2.47 0.97
N LEU A 167 -18.92 -1.47 0.15
CA LEU A 167 -20.31 -1.13 -0.19
C LEU A 167 -20.99 -2.29 -0.92
N THR A 168 -20.27 -2.96 -1.83
CA THR A 168 -20.77 -4.15 -2.51
C THR A 168 -21.03 -5.26 -1.50
N SER A 169 -20.10 -5.54 -0.59
CA SER A 169 -20.28 -6.55 0.46
C SER A 169 -21.42 -6.23 1.41
N LEU A 170 -21.62 -4.97 1.81
CA LEU A 170 -22.74 -4.57 2.67
C LEU A 170 -24.09 -4.73 1.95
N GLY A 171 -24.17 -4.34 0.67
CA GLY A 171 -25.36 -4.55 -0.15
C GLY A 171 -25.64 -6.04 -0.41
N PHE A 172 -24.61 -6.83 -0.66
CA PHE A 172 -24.72 -8.29 -0.79
C PHE A 172 -25.16 -8.95 0.53
N VAL A 173 -24.63 -8.52 1.67
CA VAL A 173 -25.01 -9.06 2.99
C VAL A 173 -26.48 -8.78 3.29
N SER A 174 -27.04 -7.65 2.86
CA SER A 174 -28.48 -7.35 3.01
C SER A 174 -29.42 -8.19 2.13
N ILE A 175 -28.90 -8.90 1.12
CA ILE A 175 -29.71 -9.76 0.22
C ILE A 175 -29.77 -11.21 0.75
N PHE A 176 -28.80 -11.62 1.56
CA PHE A 176 -28.66 -13.01 2.04
C PHE A 176 -28.94 -13.20 3.55
N LEU A 177 -29.28 -12.13 4.28
CA LEU A 177 -29.76 -12.14 5.68
C LEU A 177 -31.23 -11.70 5.72
#